data_AF-A0A662UQ35-F1
#
_entry.id   AF-A0A662UQ35-F1
#
_cell.length_a   1.000
_cell.length_b   1.000
_cell.length_c   1.000
_cell.angle_alpha   90.00
_cell.angle_beta   90.00
_cell.angle_gamma   90.00
#
_symmetry.space_group_name_H-M   'P 1'
#
loop_
_entity.id
_entity.type
_entity.pdbx_description
1 polymer ?
#
loop_
_entity_poly.entity_id
_entity_poly.type
_entity_poly.pdbx_seq_one_letter_code
_entity_poly.pdbx_strand_id
1 'polypeptide(L)'
;GPIQDTEIRAVGRDIVLGTIPGVVAFVGCANWPDGAQEVAEMAREFASRRYIVTASGCSAMAISMYKNEEGKTPYEEFSGVFEAGGLVNVGSCVANAHISDAAIKIANIFAKIPLRANYAEVADYILNRVGAVGVAWGAMSQKAAAIASGFWRLGIPVVVGPHGLKYRRMLLGDKYNEKEWYVYDAMSGERVYGGPAPEHLFYAAESVEEAMVAIAKLCIRPADTPQGRAIKLTNYISLYKKYYGDDKLPPDIHLYIRTESDVPLVYRDEVLSYLKEVGWKEKPVVPNPTLLPEVVEKYRARRSG
;
A
#
# COMPACT_ATOMS: atom_id res chain seq x y z
N GLY A 1 8.45 17.86 -6.29
CA GLY A 1 7.41 18.55 -7.07
C GLY A 1 6.33 17.56 -7.50
N PRO A 2 5.44 17.92 -8.43
CA PRO A 2 4.52 16.97 -9.06
C PRO A 2 5.27 15.81 -9.72
N ILE A 3 4.75 14.58 -9.57
CA ILE A 3 5.22 13.42 -10.36
C ILE A 3 4.76 13.62 -11.81
N GLN A 4 5.61 13.45 -12.80
CA GLN A 4 5.27 13.72 -14.19
C GLN A 4 4.40 12.63 -14.79
N ASP A 5 3.58 12.96 -15.79
CA ASP A 5 2.80 11.96 -16.53
C ASP A 5 3.67 10.91 -17.21
N THR A 6 4.89 11.28 -17.63
CA THR A 6 5.90 10.37 -18.18
C THR A 6 6.33 9.33 -17.16
N GLU A 7 6.60 9.76 -15.92
CA GLU A 7 6.91 8.86 -14.80
C GLU A 7 5.71 7.95 -14.48
N ILE A 8 4.49 8.51 -14.41
CA ILE A 8 3.29 7.70 -14.19
C ILE A 8 3.12 6.66 -15.29
N ARG A 9 3.29 7.02 -16.57
CA ARG A 9 3.22 6.07 -17.70
C ARG A 9 4.27 4.96 -17.62
N ALA A 10 5.44 5.24 -17.05
CA ALA A 10 6.50 4.26 -16.90
C ALA A 10 6.18 3.18 -15.85
N VAL A 11 5.49 3.54 -14.75
CA VAL A 11 5.30 2.63 -13.61
C VAL A 11 3.87 2.19 -13.35
N GLY A 12 2.85 2.93 -13.81
CA GLY A 12 1.49 2.74 -13.32
C GLY A 12 0.87 1.39 -13.68
N ARG A 13 1.25 0.78 -14.81
CA ARG A 13 0.87 -0.60 -15.13
C ARG A 13 1.38 -1.56 -14.07
N ASP A 14 2.66 -1.47 -13.75
CA ASP A 14 3.33 -2.41 -12.87
C ASP A 14 2.89 -2.24 -11.40
N ILE A 15 2.51 -1.01 -11.00
CA ILE A 15 1.83 -0.75 -9.72
C ILE A 15 0.47 -1.44 -9.67
N VAL A 16 -0.35 -1.33 -10.72
CA VAL A 16 -1.70 -1.92 -10.80
C VAL A 16 -1.65 -3.45 -10.85
N LEU A 17 -0.67 -4.02 -11.56
CA LEU A 17 -0.48 -5.47 -11.62
C LEU A 17 0.15 -6.04 -10.34
N GLY A 18 0.78 -5.19 -9.52
CA GLY A 18 1.46 -5.53 -8.28
C GLY A 18 2.92 -5.98 -8.45
N THR A 19 3.48 -5.88 -9.67
CA THR A 19 4.89 -6.22 -9.95
C THR A 19 5.85 -5.15 -9.45
N ILE A 20 5.38 -3.91 -9.30
CA ILE A 20 5.95 -2.96 -8.33
C ILE A 20 5.16 -3.14 -7.02
N PRO A 21 5.83 -3.49 -5.90
CA PRO A 21 5.14 -3.87 -4.66
C PRO A 21 4.20 -2.79 -4.11
N GLY A 22 4.53 -1.52 -4.33
CA GLY A 22 3.66 -0.41 -4.02
C GLY A 22 4.40 0.92 -3.92
N VAL A 23 3.64 1.97 -3.59
CA VAL A 23 4.16 3.31 -3.29
C VAL A 23 4.11 3.53 -1.77
N VAL A 24 5.24 3.87 -1.15
CA VAL A 24 5.31 4.17 0.28
C VAL A 24 5.64 5.64 0.47
N ALA A 25 4.80 6.37 1.20
CA ALA A 25 4.94 7.80 1.40
C ALA A 25 5.31 8.15 2.84
N PHE A 26 6.58 8.50 3.11
CA PHE A 26 7.05 8.97 4.41
C PHE A 26 6.79 10.46 4.58
N VAL A 27 5.80 10.79 5.39
CA VAL A 27 5.27 12.15 5.55
C VAL A 27 5.13 12.49 7.04
N GLY A 28 4.67 13.69 7.36
CA GLY A 28 4.26 14.02 8.72
C GLY A 28 5.26 14.89 9.50
N CYS A 29 5.18 14.79 10.82
CA CYS A 29 5.84 15.67 11.78
C CYS A 29 6.99 14.96 12.49
N ALA A 30 7.72 15.69 13.33
CA ALA A 30 8.91 15.23 14.04
C ALA A 30 8.64 14.77 15.49
N ASN A 31 7.50 14.14 15.75
CA ASN A 31 7.15 13.59 17.08
C ASN A 31 7.36 12.07 17.10
N TRP A 32 8.58 11.64 16.75
CA TRP A 32 8.95 10.22 16.64
C TRP A 32 9.17 9.59 18.02
N PRO A 33 8.81 8.31 18.22
CA PRO A 33 9.01 7.61 19.50
C PRO A 33 10.48 7.53 19.91
N ASP A 34 11.32 6.98 19.01
CA ASP A 34 12.74 6.70 19.29
C ASP A 34 13.67 7.45 18.30
N GLY A 35 13.16 8.54 17.72
CA GLY A 35 13.95 9.49 16.94
C GLY A 35 13.78 9.39 15.42
N ALA A 36 14.51 10.23 14.71
CA ALA A 36 14.37 10.42 13.26
C ALA A 36 14.97 9.26 12.44
N GLN A 37 15.82 8.44 13.04
CA GLN A 37 16.56 7.35 12.39
C GLN A 37 15.63 6.30 11.80
N GLU A 38 14.57 5.96 12.54
CA GLU A 38 13.59 4.95 12.16
C GLU A 38 12.94 5.28 10.81
N VAL A 39 12.70 6.55 10.52
CA VAL A 39 12.14 7.00 9.24
C VAL A 39 13.12 6.77 8.08
N ALA A 40 14.41 7.03 8.31
CA ALA A 40 15.45 6.81 7.32
C ALA A 40 15.66 5.32 7.04
N GLU A 41 15.65 4.49 8.08
CA GLU A 41 15.77 3.03 7.98
C GLU A 41 14.57 2.41 7.26
N MET A 42 13.34 2.82 7.61
CA MET A 42 12.15 2.40 6.88
C MET A 42 12.21 2.82 5.40
N ALA A 43 12.59 4.06 5.10
CA ALA A 43 12.70 4.52 3.72
C ALA A 43 13.73 3.70 2.92
N ARG A 44 14.90 3.43 3.51
CA ARG A 44 15.96 2.62 2.90
C ARG A 44 15.52 1.17 2.67
N GLU A 45 14.85 0.55 3.64
CA GLU A 45 14.36 -0.83 3.53
C GLU A 45 13.37 -0.96 2.36
N PHE A 46 12.40 -0.05 2.25
CA PHE A 46 11.39 -0.12 1.20
C PHE A 46 11.94 0.21 -0.19
N ALA A 47 12.87 1.17 -0.30
CA ALA A 47 13.56 1.46 -1.56
C ALA A 47 14.39 0.24 -2.03
N SER A 48 15.17 -0.38 -1.14
CA SER A 48 15.92 -1.62 -1.45
C SER A 48 15.02 -2.79 -1.88
N ARG A 49 13.78 -2.82 -1.39
CA ARG A 49 12.75 -3.81 -1.77
C ARG A 49 11.98 -3.45 -3.03
N ARG A 50 12.46 -2.46 -3.80
CA ARG A 50 11.88 -1.97 -5.06
C ARG A 50 10.50 -1.33 -4.94
N TYR A 51 10.10 -0.89 -3.75
CA TYR A 51 8.95 0.01 -3.63
C TYR A 51 9.32 1.38 -4.21
N ILE A 52 8.32 2.14 -4.66
CA ILE A 52 8.53 3.56 -4.99
C ILE A 52 8.37 4.34 -3.69
N VAL A 53 9.43 4.95 -3.20
CA VAL A 53 9.39 5.70 -1.95
C VAL A 53 9.24 7.19 -2.26
N THR A 54 8.29 7.84 -1.60
CA THR A 54 8.14 9.30 -1.63
C THR A 54 8.25 9.86 -0.23
N ALA A 55 8.72 11.10 -0.11
CA ALA A 55 8.85 11.76 1.18
C ALA A 55 8.44 13.23 1.12
N SER A 56 7.90 13.76 2.21
CA SER A 56 7.61 15.19 2.35
C SER A 56 7.83 15.70 3.78
N GLY A 57 7.96 17.01 3.93
CA GLY A 57 7.97 17.68 5.24
C GLY A 57 9.11 17.22 6.16
N CYS A 58 8.81 17.07 7.45
CA CYS A 58 9.81 16.70 8.46
C CYS A 58 10.42 15.31 8.21
N SER A 59 9.65 14.38 7.67
CA SER A 59 10.14 13.04 7.33
C SER A 59 11.16 13.08 6.19
N ALA A 60 10.96 13.94 5.17
CA ALA A 60 11.97 14.14 4.13
C ALA A 60 13.28 14.73 4.70
N MET A 61 13.18 15.66 5.67
CA MET A 61 14.36 16.17 6.36
C MET A 61 15.06 15.06 7.15
N ALA A 62 14.32 14.30 7.95
CA ALA A 62 14.85 13.20 8.76
C ALA A 62 15.62 12.16 7.92
N ILE A 63 15.06 11.75 6.78
CA ILE A 63 15.70 10.79 5.87
C ILE A 63 17.10 11.26 5.45
N SER A 64 17.31 12.57 5.24
CA SER A 64 18.62 13.13 4.85
C SER A 64 19.64 13.21 5.98
N MET A 65 19.24 13.02 7.24
CA MET A 65 20.13 13.19 8.40
C MET A 65 20.95 11.95 8.74
N TYR A 66 20.60 10.79 8.19
CA TYR A 66 21.24 9.52 8.52
C TYR A 66 22.01 8.98 7.33
N LYS A 67 23.22 8.47 7.62
CA LYS A 67 24.14 7.91 6.64
C LYS A 67 24.32 6.42 6.88
N ASN A 68 24.58 5.67 5.83
CA ASN A 68 25.04 4.29 5.93
C ASN A 68 26.54 4.25 6.32
N GLU A 69 27.09 3.04 6.41
CA GLU A 69 28.51 2.81 6.73
C GLU A 69 29.47 3.45 5.72
N GLU A 70 29.05 3.63 4.47
CA GLU A 70 29.81 4.34 3.42
C GLU A 70 29.68 5.87 3.50
N GLY A 71 28.94 6.40 4.48
CA GLY A 71 28.73 7.83 4.66
C GLY A 71 27.70 8.46 3.71
N LYS A 72 26.91 7.64 2.99
CA LYS A 72 25.84 8.08 2.07
C LYS A 72 24.48 8.11 2.75
N THR A 73 23.72 9.15 2.49
CA THR A 73 22.31 9.25 2.87
C THR A 73 21.43 8.41 1.93
N PRO A 74 20.19 8.04 2.34
CA PRO A 74 19.25 7.37 1.45
C PRO A 74 19.03 8.10 0.11
N TYR A 75 19.05 9.44 0.09
CA TYR A 75 18.91 10.21 -1.16
C TYR A 75 20.13 10.11 -2.09
N GLU A 76 21.30 9.73 -1.56
CA GLU A 76 22.51 9.46 -2.36
C GLU A 76 22.59 8.00 -2.80
N GLU A 77 21.91 7.09 -2.10
CA GLU A 77 21.87 5.65 -2.40
C GLU A 77 20.86 5.30 -3.48
N PHE A 78 19.72 5.99 -3.53
CA PHE A 78 18.60 5.65 -4.40
C PHE A 78 18.31 6.74 -5.43
N SER A 79 17.74 6.34 -6.56
CA SER A 79 17.32 7.24 -7.63
C SER A 79 16.26 8.24 -7.12
N GLY A 80 16.38 9.51 -7.53
CA GLY A 80 15.38 10.56 -7.25
C GLY A 80 14.17 10.55 -8.20
N VAL A 81 14.04 9.52 -9.05
CA VAL A 81 12.95 9.35 -10.01
C VAL A 81 11.80 8.56 -9.38
N PHE A 82 10.55 8.82 -9.78
CA PHE A 82 9.40 8.02 -9.37
C PHE A 82 9.39 6.64 -10.07
N GLU A 83 10.30 5.76 -9.65
CA GLU A 83 10.52 4.43 -10.20
C GLU A 83 10.75 3.38 -9.11
N ALA A 84 10.69 2.10 -9.48
CA ALA A 84 10.87 1.00 -8.54
C ALA A 84 12.25 1.06 -7.87
N GLY A 85 12.27 1.26 -6.55
CA GLY A 85 13.49 1.47 -5.76
C GLY A 85 14.00 2.91 -5.73
N GLY A 86 13.23 3.86 -6.25
CA GLY A 86 13.48 5.29 -6.11
C GLY A 86 13.03 5.85 -4.77
N LEU A 87 13.62 6.98 -4.38
CA LEU A 87 13.31 7.76 -3.19
C LEU A 87 13.18 9.25 -3.54
N VAL A 88 11.93 9.73 -3.61
CA VAL A 88 11.61 11.06 -4.15
C VAL A 88 11.15 12.00 -3.02
N ASN A 89 11.91 13.08 -2.77
CA ASN A 89 11.40 14.19 -1.96
C ASN A 89 10.46 15.07 -2.78
N VAL A 90 9.16 15.03 -2.48
CA VAL A 90 8.15 15.79 -3.23
C VAL A 90 8.04 17.25 -2.78
N GLY A 91 8.52 17.60 -1.58
CA GLY A 91 8.54 18.96 -1.04
C GLY A 91 8.04 19.08 0.41
N SER A 92 7.45 20.23 0.74
CA SER A 92 6.92 20.52 2.08
C SER A 92 5.58 19.80 2.34
N CYS A 93 4.97 20.00 3.52
CA CYS A 93 3.70 19.33 3.87
C CYS A 93 2.56 19.55 2.86
N VAL A 94 2.53 20.68 2.13
CA VAL A 94 1.49 20.92 1.11
C VAL A 94 1.73 20.12 -0.17
N ALA A 95 2.98 19.68 -0.40
CA ALA A 95 3.35 18.84 -1.53
C ALA A 95 2.83 17.40 -1.41
N ASN A 96 2.23 17.02 -0.28
CA ASN A 96 1.48 15.76 -0.17
C ASN A 96 0.35 15.66 -1.21
N ALA A 97 -0.16 16.80 -1.70
CA ALA A 97 -1.09 16.83 -2.83
C ALA A 97 -0.52 16.15 -4.09
N HIS A 98 0.80 16.20 -4.32
CA HIS A 98 1.44 15.52 -5.45
C HIS A 98 1.50 14.00 -5.29
N ILE A 99 1.54 13.51 -4.04
CA ILE A 99 1.52 12.07 -3.75
C ILE A 99 0.11 11.51 -4.02
N SER A 100 -0.93 12.21 -3.55
CA SER A 100 -2.31 11.83 -3.88
C SER A 100 -2.61 11.96 -5.38
N ASP A 101 -2.09 13.01 -6.02
CA ASP A 101 -2.21 13.23 -7.46
C ASP A 101 -1.55 12.11 -8.27
N ALA A 102 -0.42 11.55 -7.82
CA ALA A 102 0.20 10.40 -8.48
C ALA A 102 -0.76 9.19 -8.54
N ALA A 103 -1.45 8.87 -7.43
CA ALA A 103 -2.44 7.79 -7.40
C ALA A 103 -3.66 8.10 -8.28
N ILE A 104 -4.15 9.34 -8.26
CA ILE A 104 -5.26 9.80 -9.11
C ILE A 104 -4.89 9.70 -10.60
N LYS A 105 -3.66 10.08 -10.97
CA LYS A 105 -3.15 9.98 -12.33
C LYS A 105 -2.97 8.55 -12.80
N ILE A 106 -2.64 7.60 -11.92
CA ILE A 106 -2.65 6.18 -12.30
C ILE A 106 -4.06 5.76 -12.75
N ALA A 107 -5.10 6.11 -11.97
CA ALA A 107 -6.49 5.83 -12.32
C ALA A 107 -6.91 6.52 -13.64
N ASN A 108 -6.50 7.78 -13.84
CA ASN A 108 -6.84 8.53 -15.05
C ASN A 108 -6.08 8.05 -16.29
N ILE A 109 -4.77 7.86 -16.22
CA ILE A 109 -3.92 7.56 -17.37
C ILE A 109 -4.10 6.10 -17.81
N PHE A 110 -4.12 5.15 -16.85
CA PHE A 110 -4.17 3.72 -17.19
C PHE A 110 -5.58 3.18 -17.32
N ALA A 111 -6.48 3.54 -16.41
CA ALA A 111 -7.86 3.09 -16.47
C ALA A 111 -8.79 4.05 -17.21
N LYS A 112 -8.29 5.19 -17.70
CA LYS A 112 -9.07 6.20 -18.44
C LYS A 112 -10.29 6.67 -17.67
N ILE A 113 -10.22 6.67 -16.33
CA ILE A 113 -11.31 7.11 -15.47
C ILE A 113 -11.40 8.65 -15.54
N PRO A 114 -12.55 9.23 -15.91
CA PRO A 114 -12.74 10.67 -15.91
C PRO A 114 -12.61 11.24 -14.48
N LEU A 115 -11.91 12.36 -14.33
CA LEU A 115 -11.65 12.97 -13.01
C LEU A 115 -12.75 13.94 -12.56
N ARG A 116 -13.42 14.61 -13.50
CA ARG A 116 -14.38 15.67 -13.18
C ARG A 116 -15.58 15.09 -12.41
N ALA A 117 -15.78 15.59 -11.19
CA ALA A 117 -16.90 15.22 -10.31
C ALA A 117 -17.06 13.69 -10.09
N ASN A 118 -15.95 12.95 -10.08
CA ASN A 118 -15.96 11.48 -10.08
C ASN A 118 -15.11 10.86 -8.97
N TYR A 119 -15.06 11.52 -7.81
CA TYR A 119 -14.14 11.17 -6.72
C TYR A 119 -14.34 9.72 -6.24
N ALA A 120 -15.58 9.25 -6.13
CA ALA A 120 -15.89 7.90 -5.64
C ALA A 120 -15.29 6.80 -6.54
N GLU A 121 -15.47 6.89 -7.86
CA GLU A 121 -14.93 5.90 -8.80
C GLU A 121 -13.38 5.92 -8.81
N VAL A 122 -12.77 7.10 -8.70
CA VAL A 122 -11.31 7.23 -8.59
C VAL A 122 -10.80 6.59 -7.30
N ALA A 123 -11.43 6.88 -6.16
CA ALA A 123 -11.06 6.30 -4.87
C ALA A 123 -11.28 4.78 -4.83
N ASP A 124 -12.38 4.29 -5.38
CA ASP A 124 -12.68 2.87 -5.52
C ASP A 124 -11.62 2.15 -6.37
N TYR A 125 -11.21 2.76 -7.49
CA TYR A 125 -10.12 2.21 -8.32
C TYR A 125 -8.81 2.13 -7.53
N ILE A 126 -8.44 3.19 -6.81
CA ILE A 126 -7.21 3.24 -6.01
C ILE A 126 -7.24 2.18 -4.91
N LEU A 127 -8.33 2.10 -4.14
CA LEU A 127 -8.52 1.12 -3.07
C LEU A 127 -8.37 -0.33 -3.57
N ASN A 128 -8.89 -0.62 -4.77
CA ASN A 128 -8.96 -1.97 -5.29
C ASN A 128 -7.73 -2.40 -6.10
N ARG A 129 -6.90 -1.45 -6.57
CA ARG A 129 -5.85 -1.74 -7.57
C ARG A 129 -4.51 -1.08 -7.32
N VAL A 130 -4.46 0.05 -6.63
CA VAL A 130 -3.21 0.82 -6.47
C VAL A 130 -2.60 0.52 -5.10
N GLY A 131 -1.58 -0.33 -5.08
CA GLY A 131 -0.81 -0.64 -3.88
C GLY A 131 -0.07 0.60 -3.39
N ALA A 132 -0.53 1.22 -2.31
CA ALA A 132 0.06 2.42 -1.74
C ALA A 132 -0.21 2.50 -0.23
N VAL A 133 0.73 3.06 0.53
CA VAL A 133 0.62 3.28 1.98
C VAL A 133 1.29 4.60 2.36
N GLY A 134 0.61 5.42 3.17
CA GLY A 134 1.22 6.57 3.84
C GLY A 134 1.81 6.19 5.19
N VAL A 135 2.95 6.76 5.55
CA VAL A 135 3.61 6.57 6.84
C VAL A 135 3.84 7.95 7.47
N ALA A 136 3.10 8.23 8.54
CA ALA A 136 3.23 9.44 9.34
C ALA A 136 3.73 9.07 10.75
N TRP A 137 4.96 8.55 10.80
CA TRP A 137 5.56 7.96 12.01
C TRP A 137 5.54 8.92 13.21
N GLY A 138 5.98 10.17 13.00
CA GLY A 138 6.00 11.20 14.03
C GLY A 138 4.78 12.13 14.03
N ALA A 139 3.58 11.64 13.66
CA ALA A 139 2.40 12.49 13.56
C ALA A 139 2.01 13.14 14.90
N MET A 140 1.89 14.48 14.93
CA MET A 140 1.38 15.24 16.09
C MET A 140 0.37 16.34 15.76
N SER A 141 0.40 16.88 14.54
CA SER A 141 -0.35 18.09 14.19
C SER A 141 -1.74 17.78 13.63
N GLN A 142 -2.68 18.71 13.79
CA GLN A 142 -3.98 18.65 13.12
C GLN A 142 -3.86 18.57 11.59
N LYS A 143 -2.79 19.14 11.01
CA LYS A 143 -2.48 19.00 9.59
C LYS A 143 -2.21 17.55 9.21
N ALA A 144 -1.48 16.80 10.04
CA ALA A 144 -1.20 15.38 9.77
C ALA A 144 -2.50 14.56 9.78
N ALA A 145 -3.40 14.82 10.74
CA ALA A 145 -4.72 14.18 10.76
C ALA A 145 -5.56 14.52 9.51
N ALA A 146 -5.56 15.79 9.08
CA ALA A 146 -6.27 16.22 7.88
C ALA A 146 -5.70 15.57 6.60
N ILE A 147 -4.37 15.52 6.47
CA ILE A 147 -3.69 14.87 5.35
C ILE A 147 -4.03 13.37 5.33
N ALA A 148 -3.85 12.65 6.45
CA ALA A 148 -4.23 11.25 6.56
C ALA A 148 -5.69 11.03 6.16
N SER A 149 -6.57 11.97 6.52
CA SER A 149 -7.98 11.88 6.16
C SER A 149 -8.30 12.07 4.68
N GLY A 150 -7.45 12.80 3.95
CA GLY A 150 -7.52 12.86 2.49
C GLY A 150 -7.14 11.52 1.87
N PHE A 151 -6.06 10.90 2.35
CA PHE A 151 -5.55 9.63 1.83
C PHE A 151 -6.50 8.46 2.11
N TRP A 152 -7.02 8.32 3.33
CA TRP A 152 -7.97 7.23 3.60
C TRP A 152 -9.27 7.37 2.78
N ARG A 153 -9.65 8.60 2.38
CA ARG A 153 -10.84 8.86 1.56
C ARG A 153 -10.58 8.49 0.10
N LEU A 154 -9.31 8.49 -0.32
CA LEU A 154 -8.85 8.00 -1.61
C LEU A 154 -8.61 6.47 -1.60
N GLY A 155 -8.90 5.78 -0.51
CA GLY A 155 -8.62 4.34 -0.39
C GLY A 155 -7.15 4.01 -0.14
N ILE A 156 -6.35 4.99 0.29
CA ILE A 156 -4.93 4.81 0.60
C ILE A 156 -4.78 4.68 2.12
N PRO A 157 -4.34 3.52 2.62
CA PRO A 157 -4.12 3.30 4.04
C PRO A 157 -2.97 4.15 4.59
N VAL A 158 -3.05 4.53 5.87
CA VAL A 158 -2.04 5.32 6.56
C VAL A 158 -1.63 4.64 7.87
N VAL A 159 -0.33 4.44 8.03
CA VAL A 159 0.31 4.00 9.28
C VAL A 159 0.84 5.22 10.02
N VAL A 160 0.54 5.33 11.31
CA VAL A 160 1.10 6.32 12.24
C VAL A 160 1.90 5.61 13.33
N GLY A 161 2.84 6.32 13.94
CA GLY A 161 3.50 5.82 15.14
C GLY A 161 2.57 5.84 16.36
N PRO A 162 3.05 5.37 17.53
CA PRO A 162 2.28 5.22 18.77
C PRO A 162 1.52 6.48 19.18
N HIS A 163 2.14 7.65 19.02
CA HIS A 163 1.51 8.93 19.36
C HIS A 163 0.30 9.28 18.48
N GLY A 164 0.14 8.64 17.33
CA GLY A 164 -1.03 8.77 16.46
C GLY A 164 -2.33 8.27 17.10
N LEU A 165 -2.28 7.40 18.12
CA LEU A 165 -3.45 7.01 18.91
C LEU A 165 -4.17 8.22 19.54
N LYS A 166 -3.44 9.30 19.81
CA LYS A 166 -3.97 10.54 20.39
C LYS A 166 -4.95 11.28 19.45
N TYR A 167 -5.06 10.91 18.18
CA TYR A 167 -6.12 11.40 17.28
C TYR A 167 -7.51 10.79 17.55
N ARG A 168 -7.62 9.79 18.44
CA ARG A 168 -8.88 9.22 18.96
C ARG A 168 -9.77 8.48 17.97
N ARG A 169 -9.35 8.33 16.72
CA ARG A 169 -10.07 7.57 15.70
C ARG A 169 -9.08 6.72 14.93
N MET A 170 -9.38 5.43 14.81
CA MET A 170 -8.70 4.47 13.94
C MET A 170 -9.70 3.87 12.96
N LEU A 171 -9.24 3.43 11.79
CA LEU A 171 -10.07 2.82 10.76
C LEU A 171 -9.55 1.40 10.54
N LEU A 172 -9.91 0.53 11.47
CA LEU A 172 -9.49 -0.86 11.53
C LEU A 172 -10.56 -1.75 10.91
N GLY A 173 -10.19 -2.57 9.94
CA GLY A 173 -11.02 -3.66 9.46
C GLY A 173 -10.91 -4.88 10.38
N ASP A 174 -12.02 -5.60 10.49
CA ASP A 174 -12.08 -6.90 11.17
C ASP A 174 -11.84 -8.02 10.16
N LYS A 175 -10.60 -8.53 10.12
CA LYS A 175 -10.22 -9.61 9.20
C LYS A 175 -10.96 -10.93 9.44
N TYR A 176 -11.57 -11.13 10.61
CA TYR A 176 -12.31 -12.35 10.95
C TYR A 176 -13.77 -12.29 10.51
N ASN A 177 -14.30 -11.11 10.21
CA ASN A 177 -15.65 -10.96 9.66
C ASN A 177 -15.63 -11.04 8.13
N GLU A 178 -15.60 -12.26 7.59
CA GLU A 178 -15.51 -12.54 6.15
C GLU A 178 -16.53 -11.77 5.30
N LYS A 179 -17.75 -11.54 5.84
CA LYS A 179 -18.86 -10.90 5.12
C LYS A 179 -18.58 -9.45 4.72
N GLU A 180 -17.71 -8.75 5.46
CA GLU A 180 -17.31 -7.36 5.18
C GLU A 180 -16.30 -7.26 4.03
N TRP A 181 -15.73 -8.39 3.59
CA TRP A 181 -14.65 -8.44 2.60
C TRP A 181 -15.12 -8.84 1.21
N TYR A 182 -16.43 -8.83 0.95
CA TYR A 182 -17.02 -9.08 -0.36
C TYR A 182 -17.21 -7.79 -1.15
N VAL A 183 -16.69 -7.78 -2.37
CA VAL A 183 -16.82 -6.70 -3.36
C VAL A 183 -17.61 -7.20 -4.57
N TYR A 184 -17.95 -6.32 -5.50
CA TYR A 184 -18.49 -6.73 -6.81
C TYR A 184 -17.36 -6.96 -7.80
N ASP A 185 -17.50 -7.97 -8.66
CA ASP A 185 -16.79 -7.94 -9.95
C ASP A 185 -17.58 -7.05 -10.91
N ALA A 186 -17.00 -5.94 -11.34
CA ALA A 186 -17.63 -4.98 -12.25
C ALA A 186 -18.07 -5.63 -13.58
N MET A 187 -17.40 -6.71 -14.00
CA MET A 187 -17.73 -7.42 -15.23
C MET A 187 -18.98 -8.30 -15.12
N SER A 188 -19.08 -9.16 -14.09
CA SER A 188 -20.24 -10.05 -13.91
C SER A 188 -21.36 -9.41 -13.10
N GLY A 189 -21.02 -8.52 -12.17
CA GLY A 189 -21.88 -7.99 -11.13
C GLY A 189 -22.07 -8.94 -9.95
N GLU A 190 -21.35 -10.06 -9.90
CA GLU A 190 -21.39 -11.00 -8.80
C GLU A 190 -20.60 -10.50 -7.59
N ARG A 191 -21.01 -10.93 -6.39
CA ARG A 191 -20.26 -10.69 -5.17
C ARG A 191 -19.13 -11.71 -5.05
N VAL A 192 -17.92 -11.22 -4.87
CA VAL A 192 -16.68 -12.01 -4.81
C VAL A 192 -15.81 -11.55 -3.66
N TYR A 193 -15.03 -12.46 -3.11
CA TYR A 193 -14.15 -12.17 -1.98
C TYR A 193 -12.94 -11.34 -2.44
N GLY A 194 -12.78 -10.14 -1.90
CA GLY A 194 -11.70 -9.20 -2.27
C GLY A 194 -10.65 -8.96 -1.18
N GLY A 195 -10.95 -9.26 0.08
CA GLY A 195 -10.17 -8.76 1.22
C GLY A 195 -9.43 -9.81 2.04
N PRO A 196 -8.78 -9.44 3.16
CA PRO A 196 -8.73 -8.11 3.77
C PRO A 196 -7.57 -7.23 3.24
N ALA A 197 -7.68 -6.72 2.00
CA ALA A 197 -6.60 -6.07 1.27
C ALA A 197 -7.04 -4.67 0.76
N PRO A 198 -6.63 -3.55 1.39
CA PRO A 198 -5.92 -3.46 2.67
C PRO A 198 -6.84 -3.72 3.89
N GLU A 199 -6.27 -4.24 4.98
CA GLU A 199 -7.03 -4.56 6.20
C GLU A 199 -7.45 -3.30 6.99
N HIS A 200 -6.62 -2.27 6.97
CA HIS A 200 -6.84 -1.05 7.73
C HIS A 200 -6.67 0.15 6.82
N LEU A 201 -7.43 1.21 7.04
CA LEU A 201 -7.21 2.50 6.40
C LEU A 201 -6.46 3.49 7.31
N PHE A 202 -6.51 3.27 8.63
CA PHE A 202 -5.74 4.05 9.60
C PHE A 202 -5.32 3.17 10.77
N TYR A 203 -4.02 2.97 10.88
CA TYR A 203 -3.40 2.05 11.83
C TYR A 203 -2.30 2.75 12.62
N ALA A 204 -2.26 2.54 13.93
CA ALA A 204 -1.14 2.95 14.76
C ALA A 204 -0.30 1.73 15.09
N ALA A 205 0.94 1.70 14.60
CA ALA A 205 1.91 0.68 14.98
C ALA A 205 2.66 1.15 16.24
N GLU A 206 2.94 0.22 17.14
CA GLU A 206 3.63 0.44 18.41
C GLU A 206 5.15 0.44 18.24
N SER A 207 5.67 -0.27 17.23
CA SER A 207 7.11 -0.38 16.97
C SER A 207 7.45 -0.31 15.47
N VAL A 208 8.72 -0.08 15.15
CA VAL A 208 9.19 -0.04 13.75
C VAL A 208 9.05 -1.39 13.07
N GLU A 209 9.30 -2.47 13.79
CA GLU A 209 9.15 -3.85 13.32
C GLU A 209 7.72 -4.10 12.85
N GLU A 210 6.75 -3.71 13.67
CA GLU A 210 5.33 -3.81 13.35
C GLU A 210 4.98 -2.90 12.16
N ALA A 211 5.47 -1.66 12.16
CA ALA A 211 5.23 -0.71 11.08
C ALA A 211 5.74 -1.24 9.73
N MET A 212 6.97 -1.77 9.68
CA MET A 212 7.57 -2.37 8.49
C MET A 212 6.70 -3.49 7.93
N VAL A 213 6.26 -4.41 8.79
CA VAL A 213 5.38 -5.51 8.38
C VAL A 213 4.01 -5.01 7.91
N ALA A 214 3.43 -4.04 8.63
CA ALA A 214 2.15 -3.44 8.27
C ALA A 214 2.20 -2.70 6.93
N ILE A 215 3.27 -1.95 6.63
CA ILE A 215 3.41 -1.22 5.36
C ILE A 215 3.40 -2.19 4.17
N ALA A 216 4.14 -3.30 4.24
CA ALA A 216 4.15 -4.29 3.17
C ALA A 216 2.78 -4.95 2.99
N LYS A 217 2.15 -5.36 4.09
CA LYS A 217 0.82 -5.97 4.11
C LYS A 217 -0.26 -5.05 3.53
N LEU A 218 -0.26 -3.78 3.94
CA LEU A 218 -1.23 -2.78 3.53
C LEU A 218 -1.03 -2.31 2.07
N CYS A 219 0.03 -2.74 1.38
CA CYS A 219 0.17 -2.55 -0.07
C CYS A 219 -0.53 -3.62 -0.92
N ILE A 220 -0.98 -4.73 -0.32
CA ILE A 220 -1.70 -5.80 -1.02
C ILE A 220 -3.07 -5.28 -1.47
N ARG A 221 -3.48 -5.62 -2.70
CA ARG A 221 -4.74 -5.17 -3.30
C ARG A 221 -5.57 -6.34 -3.85
N PRO A 222 -6.90 -6.23 -3.88
CA PRO A 222 -7.78 -7.29 -4.38
C PRO A 222 -7.44 -7.70 -5.82
N ALA A 223 -7.13 -6.70 -6.66
CA ALA A 223 -6.86 -6.89 -8.09
C ALA A 223 -5.42 -7.27 -8.45
N ASP A 224 -4.53 -7.51 -7.48
CA ASP A 224 -3.16 -7.95 -7.78
C ASP A 224 -3.19 -9.18 -8.70
N THR A 225 -2.34 -9.20 -9.71
CA THR A 225 -2.12 -10.43 -10.51
C THR A 225 -1.48 -11.51 -9.63
N PRO A 226 -1.54 -12.81 -10.00
CA PRO A 226 -0.83 -13.84 -9.24
C PRO A 226 0.66 -13.56 -9.05
N GLN A 227 1.32 -13.09 -10.12
CA GLN A 227 2.72 -12.67 -10.06
C GLN A 227 2.94 -11.48 -9.11
N GLY A 228 2.12 -10.43 -9.21
CA GLY A 228 2.24 -9.27 -8.33
C GLY A 228 1.93 -9.60 -6.87
N ARG A 229 0.93 -10.44 -6.62
CA ARG A 229 0.58 -10.94 -5.29
C ARG A 229 1.75 -11.72 -4.69
N ALA A 230 2.37 -12.62 -5.46
CA ALA A 230 3.55 -13.37 -5.00
C ALA A 230 4.71 -12.42 -4.62
N ILE A 231 4.94 -11.35 -5.37
CA ILE A 231 5.98 -10.34 -5.03
C ILE A 231 5.64 -9.62 -3.72
N LYS A 232 4.39 -9.19 -3.52
CA LYS A 232 3.97 -8.51 -2.29
C LYS A 232 4.01 -9.46 -1.08
N LEU A 233 3.56 -10.70 -1.24
CA LEU A 233 3.64 -11.74 -0.21
C LEU A 233 5.09 -12.09 0.13
N THR A 234 6.00 -12.11 -0.85
CA THR A 234 7.44 -12.28 -0.57
C THR A 234 7.96 -11.19 0.37
N ASN A 235 7.59 -9.93 0.13
CA ASN A 235 7.97 -8.83 1.00
C ASN A 235 7.32 -8.93 2.39
N TYR A 236 6.04 -9.29 2.44
CA TYR A 236 5.33 -9.46 3.71
C TYR A 236 5.94 -10.57 4.57
N ILE A 237 6.17 -11.77 4.00
CA ILE A 237 6.77 -12.91 4.69
C ILE A 237 8.20 -12.58 5.11
N SER A 238 9.02 -12.04 4.21
CA SER A 238 10.43 -11.78 4.52
C SER A 238 10.60 -10.71 5.61
N LEU A 239 9.78 -9.66 5.62
CA LEU A 239 9.78 -8.69 6.72
C LEU A 239 9.28 -9.31 8.03
N TYR A 240 8.24 -10.13 7.96
CA TYR A 240 7.74 -10.84 9.14
C TYR A 240 8.81 -11.75 9.74
N LYS A 241 9.49 -12.55 8.92
CA LYS A 241 10.60 -13.42 9.33
C LYS A 241 11.75 -12.63 9.94
N LYS A 242 12.18 -11.54 9.27
CA LYS A 242 13.25 -10.64 9.74
C LYS A 242 13.03 -10.15 11.17
N TYR A 243 11.78 -9.86 11.56
CA TYR A 243 11.48 -9.24 12.84
C TYR A 243 10.87 -10.18 13.90
N TYR A 244 10.17 -11.24 13.49
CA TYR A 244 9.44 -12.13 14.40
C TYR A 244 9.99 -13.56 14.46
N GLY A 245 10.96 -13.90 13.61
CA GLY A 245 11.68 -15.18 13.58
C GLY A 245 11.61 -15.88 12.22
N ASP A 246 12.76 -16.41 11.77
CA ASP A 246 12.90 -17.05 10.46
C ASP A 246 12.05 -18.31 10.28
N ASP A 247 11.63 -18.94 11.36
CA ASP A 247 10.79 -20.13 11.41
C ASP A 247 9.28 -19.82 11.38
N LYS A 248 8.89 -18.54 11.44
CA LYS A 248 7.48 -18.16 11.52
C LYS A 248 6.94 -17.62 10.21
N LEU A 249 5.67 -17.91 9.94
CA LEU A 249 4.88 -17.26 8.89
C LEU A 249 3.94 -16.22 9.50
N PRO A 250 3.53 -15.18 8.74
CA PRO A 250 2.47 -14.30 9.19
C PRO A 250 1.19 -15.10 9.48
N PRO A 251 0.55 -14.89 10.64
CA PRO A 251 -0.54 -15.75 11.12
C PRO A 251 -1.83 -15.66 10.30
N ASP A 252 -1.94 -14.66 9.43
CA ASP A 252 -3.08 -14.38 8.57
C ASP A 252 -2.73 -14.44 7.07
N ILE A 253 -1.57 -15.01 6.71
CA ILE A 253 -1.14 -15.11 5.30
C ILE A 253 -2.17 -15.83 4.41
N HIS A 254 -2.87 -16.82 4.96
CA HIS A 254 -3.92 -17.57 4.26
C HIS A 254 -5.10 -16.68 3.79
N LEU A 255 -5.29 -15.50 4.39
CA LEU A 255 -6.31 -14.53 3.96
C LEU A 255 -5.91 -13.81 2.66
N TYR A 256 -4.62 -13.77 2.33
CA TYR A 256 -4.07 -13.05 1.18
C TYR A 256 -3.67 -13.96 0.01
N ILE A 257 -3.87 -15.27 0.13
CA ILE A 257 -3.63 -16.27 -0.92
C ILE A 257 -4.99 -16.70 -1.46
N ARG A 258 -5.23 -16.48 -2.76
CA ARG A 258 -6.49 -16.85 -3.44
C ARG A 258 -6.36 -18.20 -4.12
N THR A 259 -5.21 -18.47 -4.72
CA THR A 259 -4.88 -19.71 -5.43
C THR A 259 -3.43 -20.08 -5.16
N GLU A 260 -3.01 -21.31 -5.47
CA GLU A 260 -1.60 -21.69 -5.36
C GLU A 260 -0.65 -20.81 -6.18
N SER A 261 -1.14 -20.16 -7.25
CA SER A 261 -0.34 -19.25 -8.08
C SER A 261 0.01 -17.93 -7.39
N ASP A 262 -0.66 -17.57 -6.29
CA ASP A 262 -0.28 -16.41 -5.46
C ASP A 262 0.92 -16.74 -4.56
N VAL A 263 1.25 -18.03 -4.35
CA VAL A 263 2.27 -18.45 -3.39
C VAL A 263 3.67 -18.09 -3.90
N PRO A 264 4.48 -17.35 -3.11
CA PRO A 264 5.86 -17.05 -3.47
C PRO A 264 6.72 -18.30 -3.67
N LEU A 265 7.49 -18.34 -4.75
CA LEU A 265 8.37 -19.47 -5.07
C LEU A 265 9.37 -19.79 -3.94
N VAL A 266 9.96 -18.75 -3.32
CA VAL A 266 10.97 -18.89 -2.26
C VAL A 266 10.39 -19.55 -0.99
N TYR A 267 9.11 -19.36 -0.73
CA TYR A 267 8.44 -19.84 0.49
C TYR A 267 7.39 -20.94 0.18
N ARG A 268 7.46 -21.55 -1.00
CA ARG A 268 6.36 -22.36 -1.53
C ARG A 268 6.02 -23.55 -0.64
N ASP A 269 7.02 -24.34 -0.25
CA ASP A 269 6.80 -25.57 0.51
C ASP A 269 6.26 -25.27 1.92
N GLU A 270 6.82 -24.25 2.57
CA GLU A 270 6.41 -23.79 3.90
C GLU A 270 4.95 -23.27 3.88
N VAL A 271 4.64 -22.38 2.94
CA VAL A 271 3.32 -21.77 2.81
C VAL A 271 2.27 -22.82 2.46
N LEU A 272 2.53 -23.71 1.49
CA LEU A 272 1.57 -24.76 1.12
C LEU A 272 1.31 -25.75 2.27
N SER A 273 2.32 -26.02 3.11
CA SER A 273 2.15 -26.86 4.31
C SER A 273 1.23 -26.16 5.31
N TYR A 274 1.49 -24.89 5.61
CA TYR A 274 0.64 -24.07 6.49
C TYR A 274 -0.80 -23.94 5.98
N LEU A 275 -1.00 -23.73 4.67
CA LEU A 275 -2.34 -23.64 4.07
C LEU A 275 -3.16 -24.93 4.29
N LYS A 276 -2.52 -26.10 4.20
CA LYS A 276 -3.17 -27.38 4.49
C LYS A 276 -3.55 -27.50 5.97
N GLU A 277 -2.67 -27.10 6.87
CA GLU A 277 -2.91 -27.14 8.32
C GLU A 277 -4.11 -26.28 8.75
N VAL A 278 -4.27 -25.09 8.16
CA VAL A 278 -5.38 -24.18 8.47
C VAL A 278 -6.66 -24.46 7.67
N GLY A 279 -6.67 -25.52 6.85
CA GLY A 279 -7.84 -25.89 6.06
C GLY A 279 -8.22 -24.86 5.00
N TRP A 280 -7.23 -24.15 4.44
CA TRP A 280 -7.46 -23.13 3.42
C TRP A 280 -8.12 -23.72 2.16
N LYS A 281 -8.96 -22.91 1.52
CA LYS A 281 -9.65 -23.23 0.27
C LYS A 281 -9.40 -22.13 -0.74
N GLU A 282 -9.25 -22.53 -2.00
CA GLU A 282 -9.12 -21.57 -3.09
C GLU A 282 -10.32 -20.63 -3.16
N LYS A 283 -10.04 -19.38 -3.50
CA LYS A 283 -11.03 -18.33 -3.68
C LYS A 283 -10.91 -17.80 -5.12
N PRO A 284 -12.03 -17.44 -5.77
CA PRO A 284 -11.99 -16.86 -7.11
C PRO A 284 -11.12 -15.62 -7.16
N VAL A 285 -10.30 -15.51 -8.20
CA VAL A 285 -9.53 -14.29 -8.47
C VAL A 285 -10.48 -13.24 -9.01
N VAL A 286 -10.47 -12.04 -8.41
CA VAL A 286 -11.35 -10.94 -8.79
C VAL A 286 -10.66 -10.07 -9.85
N PRO A 287 -11.09 -10.09 -11.12
CA PRO A 287 -10.41 -9.33 -12.17
C PRO A 287 -10.74 -7.83 -12.09
N ASN A 288 -11.99 -7.49 -11.76
CA ASN A 288 -12.45 -6.10 -11.70
C ASN A 288 -13.20 -5.75 -10.42
N PRO A 289 -12.52 -5.76 -9.26
CA PRO A 289 -13.17 -5.48 -7.99
C PRO A 289 -13.64 -4.02 -7.92
N THR A 290 -14.85 -3.82 -7.40
CA THR A 290 -15.44 -2.51 -7.09
C THR A 290 -16.41 -2.62 -5.92
N LEU A 291 -16.47 -1.56 -5.10
CA LEU A 291 -17.48 -1.38 -4.06
C LEU A 291 -18.73 -0.63 -4.57
N LEU A 292 -18.69 -0.13 -5.81
CA LEU A 292 -19.67 0.79 -6.36
C LEU A 292 -20.63 0.06 -7.32
N PRO A 293 -21.92 -0.08 -6.98
CA PRO A 293 -22.91 -0.65 -7.89
C PRO A 293 -23.01 0.13 -9.21
N GLU A 294 -22.79 1.44 -9.20
CA GLU A 294 -22.87 2.29 -10.38
C GLU A 294 -21.76 1.94 -11.40
N VAL A 295 -20.61 1.45 -10.93
CA VAL A 295 -19.54 0.96 -11.81
C VAL A 295 -19.99 -0.32 -12.51
N VAL A 296 -20.64 -1.25 -11.80
CA VAL A 296 -21.23 -2.46 -12.40
C VAL A 296 -22.24 -2.10 -13.49
N GLU A 297 -23.11 -1.12 -13.23
CA GLU A 297 -24.09 -0.63 -14.21
C GLU A 297 -23.43 -0.03 -15.45
N LYS A 298 -22.37 0.77 -15.29
CA LYS A 298 -21.59 1.31 -16.41
C LYS A 298 -21.00 0.20 -17.28
N TYR A 299 -20.48 -0.87 -16.66
CA TYR A 299 -19.94 -2.02 -17.40
C TYR A 299 -21.03 -2.79 -18.16
N ARG A 300 -22.21 -2.97 -17.55
CA ARG A 300 -23.38 -3.58 -18.22
C ARG A 300 -23.84 -2.75 -19.42
N ALA A 301 -23.98 -1.43 -19.26
CA ALA A 301 -24.40 -0.53 -20.32
C ALA A 301 -23.44 -0.56 -21.53
N ARG A 302 -22.13 -0.65 -21.29
CA ARG A 302 -21.10 -0.77 -22.33
C ARG A 302 -21.11 -2.09 -23.10
N ARG A 303 -21.73 -3.15 -22.55
CA ARG A 303 -21.85 -4.46 -23.23
C ARG A 303 -23.13 -4.57 -24.05
N SER A 304 -24.16 -3.83 -23.68
CA SER A 304 -25.47 -3.87 -24.35
C SER A 304 -25.57 -2.95 -25.57
N GLY A 305 -24.60 -2.03 -25.77
CA GLY A 305 -24.50 -1.14 -26.91
C GLY A 305 -23.26 -1.42 -27.72
#